data_AF-A0A833T9R7-F1
#
_entry.id   AF-A0A833T9R7-F1
#
_cell.length_a   1.000
_cell.length_b   1.000
_cell.length_c   1.000
_cell.angle_alpha   90.00
_cell.angle_beta   90.00
_cell.angle_gamma   90.00
#
_symmetry.space_group_name_H-M   'P 1'
#
loop_
_entity.id
_entity.type
_entity.pdbx_description
1 polymer ?
#
loop_
_entity_poly.entity_id
_entity_poly.type
_entity_poly.pdbx_seq_one_letter_code
_entity_poly.pdbx_strand_id
1 'polypeptide(L)'
;MQFFATPKDSLVAAALEASMRSVRLCNAGANAFSLDEHQRWCAESVKERVVLKVSAPEARGSYLQKHTTYLVTQECHHEGVRRRFRDFEWLHVVLHARYIGLLIPSLPEKTTTAAVLMSSAFMQSRMRGLQRFLNDIMKSPYLRSDAAVASFLGEPGDEATWEMMRKNTAVMDNAGEGHMRWLQRIMCEHIASSPEHEISVFKRHVEQRERLLGELAACAKRLADRSAAMAKDVSTLHAIFAGWQLAESGTGSSETHNDAPLVALLTKSTGAISGWSQVESFQPAIYELLLLENITYMLRQATAVKQMTIDRERVVAGESSPERNPSPPPSESSSSSSSTSGFSVASFTSAASRFMSAVEPPSLSLEEQQRRAHHINELITRALMAEEMQRFRAETTKELANIMDHFSCAEAQLSKRSGFVWREYLKTSPTDPQALAQSTKELLDSASTTCSPPSPSAADAF
;
A
#
# COMPACT_ATOMS: atom_id res chain seq x y z
N MET A 1 -3.74 23.68 -28.21
CA MET A 1 -4.88 22.76 -28.48
C MET A 1 -5.13 21.93 -27.23
N GLN A 2 -6.22 22.23 -26.52
CA GLN A 2 -6.70 21.46 -25.38
C GLN A 2 -7.36 20.18 -25.92
N PHE A 3 -6.71 19.03 -25.73
CA PHE A 3 -7.28 17.74 -26.12
C PHE A 3 -8.15 17.20 -24.98
N PHE A 4 -9.43 17.02 -25.31
CA PHE A 4 -10.53 16.61 -24.44
C PHE A 4 -10.25 15.32 -23.68
N ALA A 5 -10.01 15.46 -22.37
CA ALA A 5 -10.49 14.49 -21.41
C ALA A 5 -11.95 14.85 -21.13
N THR A 6 -12.87 13.90 -21.23
CA THR A 6 -14.16 14.04 -20.52
C THR A 6 -13.83 14.46 -19.08
N PRO A 7 -14.39 15.56 -18.55
CA PRO A 7 -14.11 15.96 -17.17
C PRO A 7 -14.39 14.77 -16.27
N LYS A 8 -13.51 14.47 -15.31
CA LYS A 8 -13.69 13.34 -14.40
C LYS A 8 -15.07 13.37 -13.74
N ASP A 9 -15.58 14.57 -13.48
CA ASP A 9 -16.88 14.83 -12.87
C ASP A 9 -18.06 14.41 -13.78
N SER A 10 -17.90 14.51 -15.10
CA SER A 10 -18.90 14.04 -16.08
C SER A 10 -19.02 12.51 -16.11
N LEU A 11 -17.92 11.78 -15.88
CA LEU A 11 -17.93 10.32 -15.84
C LEU A 11 -18.66 9.80 -14.60
N VAL A 12 -18.47 10.44 -13.45
CA VAL A 12 -19.16 10.04 -12.20
C VAL A 12 -20.65 10.29 -12.29
N ALA A 13 -21.04 11.48 -12.76
CA ALA A 13 -22.45 11.82 -12.89
C ALA A 13 -23.17 10.83 -13.82
N ALA A 14 -22.55 10.50 -14.97
CA ALA A 14 -23.09 9.51 -15.90
C ALA A 14 -23.13 8.09 -15.31
N ALA A 15 -22.11 7.69 -14.57
CA ALA A 15 -22.10 6.42 -13.84
C ALA A 15 -23.22 6.37 -12.78
N LEU A 16 -23.42 7.44 -12.02
CA LEU A 16 -24.46 7.48 -11.00
C LEU A 16 -25.87 7.31 -11.61
N GLU A 17 -26.15 7.99 -12.72
CA GLU A 17 -27.43 7.84 -13.43
C GLU A 17 -27.61 6.42 -14.00
N ALA A 18 -26.56 5.83 -14.57
CA ALA A 18 -26.59 4.45 -15.03
C ALA A 18 -26.82 3.46 -13.88
N SER A 19 -26.16 3.67 -12.73
CA SER A 19 -26.36 2.90 -11.50
C SER A 19 -27.83 2.91 -11.05
N MET A 20 -28.47 4.09 -11.03
CA MET A 20 -29.88 4.22 -10.68
C MET A 20 -30.79 3.42 -11.63
N ARG A 21 -30.47 3.37 -12.93
CA ARG A 21 -31.20 2.54 -13.90
C ARG A 21 -30.98 1.05 -13.62
N SER A 22 -29.75 0.62 -13.38
CA SER A 22 -29.40 -0.77 -13.10
C SER A 22 -30.05 -1.30 -11.81
N VAL A 23 -30.14 -0.48 -10.76
CA VAL A 23 -30.83 -0.85 -9.52
C VAL A 23 -32.32 -1.10 -9.75
N ARG A 24 -33.00 -0.28 -10.58
CA ARG A 24 -34.40 -0.53 -10.95
C ARG A 24 -34.59 -1.87 -11.64
N LEU A 25 -33.65 -2.26 -12.52
CA LEU A 25 -33.67 -3.56 -13.17
C LEU A 25 -33.45 -4.71 -12.18
N CYS A 26 -32.52 -4.55 -11.23
CA CYS A 26 -32.28 -5.54 -10.18
C CYS A 26 -33.52 -5.73 -9.30
N ASN A 27 -34.21 -4.66 -8.93
CA ASN A 27 -35.43 -4.72 -8.12
C ASN A 27 -36.58 -5.42 -8.87
N ALA A 28 -36.72 -5.17 -10.18
CA ALA A 28 -37.71 -5.87 -11.00
C ALA A 28 -37.44 -7.39 -11.11
N GLY A 29 -36.17 -7.79 -11.02
CA GLY A 29 -35.72 -9.18 -11.06
C GLY A 29 -35.45 -9.82 -9.70
N ALA A 30 -35.77 -9.17 -8.58
CA ALA A 30 -35.34 -9.60 -7.24
C ALA A 30 -35.79 -11.02 -6.86
N ASN A 31 -36.98 -11.43 -7.31
CA ASN A 31 -37.52 -12.77 -7.05
C ASN A 31 -36.76 -13.91 -7.78
N ALA A 32 -35.88 -13.58 -8.73
CA ALA A 32 -35.08 -14.55 -9.49
C ALA A 32 -33.64 -14.70 -8.95
N PHE A 33 -33.22 -13.89 -7.97
CA PHE A 33 -31.87 -13.97 -7.43
C PHE A 33 -31.68 -15.19 -6.51
N SER A 34 -30.65 -16.00 -6.77
CA SER A 34 -30.25 -17.13 -5.93
C SER A 34 -28.87 -16.87 -5.33
N LEU A 35 -28.79 -16.77 -4.00
CA LEU A 35 -27.53 -16.55 -3.30
C LEU A 35 -26.52 -17.68 -3.55
N ASP A 36 -26.99 -18.93 -3.58
CA ASP A 36 -26.12 -20.09 -3.82
C ASP A 36 -25.52 -20.10 -5.23
N GLU A 37 -26.30 -19.67 -6.24
CA GLU A 37 -25.81 -19.53 -7.61
C GLU A 37 -24.81 -18.39 -7.71
N HIS A 38 -25.08 -17.25 -7.07
CA HIS A 38 -24.16 -16.13 -7.00
C HIS A 38 -22.83 -16.51 -6.34
N GLN A 39 -22.86 -17.24 -5.24
CA GLN A 39 -21.65 -17.73 -4.56
C GLN A 39 -20.83 -18.68 -5.45
N ARG A 40 -21.50 -19.55 -6.22
CA ARG A 40 -20.84 -20.42 -7.21
C ARG A 40 -20.19 -19.61 -8.33
N TRP A 41 -20.88 -18.59 -8.85
CA TRP A 41 -20.31 -17.67 -9.83
C TRP A 41 -19.07 -16.95 -9.26
N CYS A 42 -19.16 -16.42 -8.04
CA CYS A 42 -18.02 -15.79 -7.38
C CYS A 42 -16.81 -16.74 -7.27
N ALA A 43 -17.04 -18.00 -6.86
CA ALA A 43 -15.98 -18.99 -6.74
C ALA A 43 -15.35 -19.36 -8.09
N GLU A 44 -16.15 -19.54 -9.14
CA GLU A 44 -15.66 -19.86 -10.48
C GLU A 44 -14.89 -18.69 -11.10
N SER A 45 -15.38 -17.44 -10.95
CA SER A 45 -14.76 -16.23 -11.49
C SER A 45 -13.35 -15.96 -10.97
N VAL A 46 -12.98 -16.47 -9.79
CA VAL A 46 -11.63 -16.34 -9.22
C VAL A 46 -10.90 -17.67 -9.05
N LYS A 47 -11.44 -18.77 -9.57
CA LYS A 47 -10.88 -20.11 -9.45
C LYS A 47 -9.45 -20.21 -9.97
N GLU A 48 -9.22 -19.65 -11.15
CA GLU A 48 -7.87 -19.55 -11.71
C GLU A 48 -7.12 -18.41 -11.02
N ARG A 49 -6.09 -18.75 -10.23
CA ARG A 49 -5.24 -17.75 -9.60
C ARG A 49 -4.42 -17.03 -10.66
N VAL A 50 -4.78 -15.77 -10.92
CA VAL A 50 -4.00 -14.88 -11.79
C VAL A 50 -3.07 -14.04 -10.93
N VAL A 51 -1.76 -14.18 -11.16
CA VAL A 51 -0.72 -13.34 -10.53
C VAL A 51 -0.14 -12.43 -11.61
N LEU A 52 -0.32 -11.13 -11.41
CA LEU A 52 0.20 -10.08 -12.28
C LEU A 52 1.51 -9.56 -11.70
N LYS A 53 2.44 -9.23 -12.59
CA LYS A 53 3.74 -8.63 -12.31
C LYS A 53 3.83 -7.29 -13.01
N VAL A 54 4.27 -6.26 -12.27
CA VAL A 54 4.53 -4.93 -12.83
C VAL A 54 6.03 -4.69 -12.80
N SER A 55 6.64 -4.50 -13.97
CA SER A 55 8.10 -4.46 -14.11
C SER A 55 8.56 -3.61 -15.29
N ALA A 56 9.86 -3.66 -15.59
CA ALA A 56 10.52 -3.05 -16.75
C ALA A 56 10.04 -1.60 -17.03
N PRO A 57 10.34 -0.65 -16.12
CA PRO A 57 9.94 0.74 -16.31
C PRO A 57 10.67 1.34 -17.52
N GLU A 58 9.92 1.92 -18.45
CA GLU A 58 10.46 2.51 -19.68
C GLU A 58 9.89 3.91 -19.91
N ALA A 59 10.76 4.89 -20.17
CA ALA A 59 10.37 6.22 -20.61
C ALA A 59 9.95 6.19 -22.09
N ARG A 60 8.68 6.47 -22.36
CA ARG A 60 8.10 6.56 -23.70
C ARG A 60 7.55 7.96 -23.98
N GLY A 61 7.38 8.29 -25.26
CA GLY A 61 6.82 9.57 -25.72
C GLY A 61 7.82 10.49 -26.42
N SER A 62 7.29 11.52 -27.08
CA SER A 62 8.10 12.54 -27.78
C SER A 62 8.85 13.44 -26.80
N TYR A 63 9.82 14.23 -27.29
CA TYR A 63 10.70 15.10 -26.48
C TYR A 63 9.94 15.98 -25.46
N LEU A 64 8.73 16.43 -25.80
CA LEU A 64 7.89 17.29 -24.96
C LEU A 64 6.84 16.53 -24.10
N GLN A 65 6.66 15.21 -24.30
CA GLN A 65 5.62 14.40 -23.63
C GLN A 65 6.16 13.04 -23.15
N LYS A 66 7.34 13.05 -22.52
CA LYS A 66 7.90 11.85 -21.90
C LYS A 66 7.05 11.40 -20.71
N HIS A 67 6.75 10.12 -20.65
CA HIS A 67 6.06 9.47 -19.54
C HIS A 67 6.62 8.07 -19.31
N THR A 68 6.60 7.63 -18.05
CA THR A 68 7.06 6.27 -17.71
C THR A 68 5.92 5.28 -17.86
N THR A 69 6.17 4.23 -18.63
CA THR A 69 5.31 3.06 -18.80
C THR A 69 5.89 1.88 -18.04
N TYR A 70 5.01 0.97 -17.63
CA TYR A 70 5.34 -0.26 -16.92
C TYR A 70 4.85 -1.44 -17.74
N LEU A 71 5.63 -2.50 -17.79
CA LEU A 71 5.21 -3.77 -18.36
C LEU A 71 4.38 -4.54 -17.33
N VAL A 72 3.12 -4.82 -17.68
CA VAL A 72 2.20 -5.66 -16.91
C VAL A 72 2.13 -7.02 -17.59
N THR A 73 2.62 -8.05 -16.92
CA THR A 73 2.63 -9.44 -17.40
C THR A 73 1.91 -10.33 -16.42
N GLN A 74 1.18 -11.32 -16.92
CA GLN A 74 0.72 -12.43 -16.11
C GLN A 74 1.87 -13.43 -15.94
N GLU A 75 2.08 -13.97 -14.74
CA GLU A 75 3.27 -14.77 -14.40
C GLU A 75 3.50 -15.98 -15.32
N CYS A 76 2.44 -16.56 -15.89
CA CYS A 76 2.51 -17.65 -16.86
C CYS A 76 2.68 -17.23 -18.34
N HIS A 77 2.72 -15.93 -18.64
CA HIS A 77 2.85 -15.41 -20.00
C HIS A 77 4.12 -14.56 -20.15
N HIS A 78 4.85 -14.75 -21.25
CA HIS A 78 6.03 -13.93 -21.58
C HIS A 78 5.66 -12.58 -22.19
N GLU A 79 4.46 -12.48 -22.78
CA GLU A 79 3.94 -11.25 -23.35
C GLU A 79 3.12 -10.48 -22.32
N GLY A 80 3.11 -9.16 -22.47
CA GLY A 80 2.42 -8.28 -21.54
C GLY A 80 2.09 -6.93 -22.17
N VAL A 81 1.33 -6.15 -21.42
CA VAL A 81 0.80 -4.87 -21.87
C VAL A 81 1.54 -3.74 -21.20
N ARG A 82 1.78 -2.65 -21.93
CA ARG A 82 2.39 -1.46 -21.35
C ARG A 82 1.33 -0.45 -20.94
N ARG A 83 1.43 -0.02 -19.68
CA ARG A 83 0.51 0.94 -19.07
C ARG A 83 1.31 1.98 -18.31
N ARG A 84 0.94 3.25 -18.43
CA ARG A 84 1.52 4.35 -17.62
C ARG A 84 0.71 4.54 -16.36
N PHE A 85 1.29 5.22 -15.36
CA PHE A 85 0.61 5.49 -14.07
C PHE A 85 -0.80 6.10 -14.23
N ARG A 86 -0.99 7.01 -15.20
CA ARG A 86 -2.30 7.63 -15.48
C ARG A 86 -3.37 6.64 -15.94
N ASP A 87 -2.97 5.52 -16.54
CA ASP A 87 -3.91 4.47 -16.95
C ASP A 87 -4.42 3.70 -15.72
N PHE A 88 -3.56 3.48 -14.73
CA PHE A 88 -3.97 2.93 -13.42
C PHE A 88 -4.88 3.90 -12.66
N GLU A 89 -4.59 5.21 -12.69
CA GLU A 89 -5.48 6.24 -12.13
C GLU A 89 -6.87 6.21 -12.80
N TRP A 90 -6.91 6.04 -14.13
CA TRP A 90 -8.17 5.90 -14.86
C TRP A 90 -8.94 4.65 -14.42
N LEU A 91 -8.29 3.49 -14.36
CA LEU A 91 -8.93 2.24 -13.94
C LEU A 91 -9.51 2.38 -12.53
N HIS A 92 -8.72 2.90 -11.59
CA HIS A 92 -9.16 3.16 -10.22
C HIS A 92 -10.40 4.06 -10.17
N VAL A 93 -10.42 5.16 -10.95
CA VAL A 93 -11.58 6.07 -11.03
C VAL A 93 -12.81 5.37 -11.59
N VAL A 94 -12.67 4.59 -12.66
CA VAL A 94 -13.78 3.86 -13.28
C VAL A 94 -14.38 2.84 -12.31
N LEU A 95 -13.55 2.06 -11.63
CA LEU A 95 -14.03 1.08 -10.65
C LEU A 95 -14.71 1.75 -9.45
N HIS A 96 -14.14 2.84 -8.93
CA HIS A 96 -14.73 3.57 -7.82
C HIS A 96 -16.09 4.20 -8.16
N ALA A 97 -16.29 4.64 -9.41
CA ALA A 97 -17.58 5.17 -9.86
C ALA A 97 -18.65 4.08 -10.05
N ARG A 98 -18.26 2.85 -10.38
CA ARG A 98 -19.19 1.73 -10.66
C ARG A 98 -19.58 0.93 -9.44
N TYR A 99 -18.62 0.61 -8.57
CA TYR A 99 -18.81 -0.28 -7.44
C TYR A 99 -18.99 0.55 -6.16
N ILE A 100 -20.08 1.32 -6.13
CA ILE A 100 -20.42 2.15 -4.98
C ILE A 100 -20.58 1.25 -3.74
N GLY A 101 -19.90 1.64 -2.67
CA GLY A 101 -19.87 0.89 -1.42
C GLY A 101 -18.84 -0.25 -1.38
N LEU A 102 -18.17 -0.60 -2.48
CA LEU A 102 -17.10 -1.61 -2.49
C LEU A 102 -15.74 -0.93 -2.22
N LEU A 103 -14.95 -1.48 -1.31
CA LEU A 103 -13.57 -1.03 -1.08
C LEU A 103 -12.69 -1.37 -2.30
N ILE A 104 -12.32 -0.34 -3.06
CA ILE A 104 -11.36 -0.43 -4.16
C ILE A 104 -9.93 -0.38 -3.61
N PRO A 105 -9.00 -1.27 -4.07
CA PRO A 105 -7.60 -1.24 -3.62
C PRO A 105 -6.93 0.10 -3.90
N SER A 106 -6.14 0.60 -2.94
CA SER A 106 -5.47 1.90 -3.06
C SER A 106 -4.29 1.87 -4.03
N LEU A 107 -4.12 2.93 -4.83
CA LEU A 107 -2.91 3.15 -5.62
C LEU A 107 -1.73 3.64 -4.74
N PRO A 108 -0.47 3.40 -5.15
CA PRO A 108 0.69 4.02 -4.50
C PRO A 108 0.69 5.54 -4.70
N GLU A 109 1.36 6.26 -3.80
CA GLU A 109 1.35 7.72 -3.78
C GLU A 109 1.87 8.35 -5.08
N LYS A 110 1.17 9.41 -5.50
CA LYS A 110 1.62 10.28 -6.60
C LYS A 110 2.64 11.26 -6.07
N THR A 111 3.91 10.92 -6.20
CA THR A 111 4.98 11.90 -5.98
C THR A 111 5.03 12.87 -7.15
N THR A 112 5.02 14.17 -6.85
CA THR A 112 5.11 15.27 -7.82
C THR A 112 6.52 15.84 -7.94
N THR A 113 7.44 15.46 -7.05
CA THR A 113 8.82 15.93 -7.03
C THR A 113 9.69 15.15 -8.02
N ALA A 114 10.19 15.84 -9.05
CA ALA A 114 10.97 15.24 -10.14
C ALA A 114 12.21 14.45 -9.65
N ALA A 115 12.90 14.94 -8.61
CA ALA A 115 14.06 14.26 -8.03
C ALA A 115 13.73 12.89 -7.41
N VAL A 116 12.55 12.76 -6.78
CA VAL A 116 12.11 11.50 -6.15
C VAL A 116 11.65 10.50 -7.22
N LEU A 117 11.01 10.99 -8.29
CA LEU A 117 10.55 10.18 -9.42
C LEU A 117 11.67 9.44 -10.15
N MET A 118 12.90 9.96 -10.10
CA MET A 118 14.08 9.35 -10.75
C MET A 118 14.85 8.40 -9.84
N SER A 119 14.48 8.28 -8.55
CA SER A 119 15.18 7.36 -7.64
C SER A 119 14.76 5.90 -7.88
N SER A 120 15.73 4.99 -7.86
CA SER A 120 15.50 3.55 -8.03
C SER A 120 14.54 2.98 -6.98
N ALA A 121 14.72 3.37 -5.72
CA ALA A 121 13.89 2.94 -4.59
C ALA A 121 12.41 3.35 -4.79
N PHE A 122 12.18 4.59 -5.23
CA PHE A 122 10.83 5.07 -5.53
C PHE A 122 10.17 4.27 -6.66
N MET A 123 10.91 4.05 -7.76
CA MET A 123 10.39 3.31 -8.91
C MET A 123 10.03 1.87 -8.54
N GLN A 124 10.85 1.21 -7.72
CA GLN A 124 10.56 -0.13 -7.21
C GLN A 124 9.34 -0.14 -6.29
N SER A 125 9.25 0.80 -5.33
CA SER A 125 8.09 0.91 -4.42
C SER A 125 6.79 1.17 -5.19
N ARG A 126 6.83 2.05 -6.20
CA ARG A 126 5.69 2.28 -7.09
C ARG A 126 5.30 1.01 -7.85
N MET A 127 6.25 0.29 -8.45
CA MET A 127 5.93 -0.95 -9.17
C MET A 127 5.29 -2.00 -8.25
N ARG A 128 5.81 -2.16 -7.01
CA ARG A 128 5.19 -3.03 -6.00
C ARG A 128 3.77 -2.61 -5.66
N GLY A 129 3.53 -1.31 -5.45
CA GLY A 129 2.19 -0.78 -5.18
C GLY A 129 1.22 -0.98 -6.33
N LEU A 130 1.65 -0.76 -7.58
CA LEU A 130 0.84 -1.01 -8.78
C LEU A 130 0.55 -2.51 -8.97
N GLN A 131 1.54 -3.36 -8.71
CA GLN A 131 1.37 -4.81 -8.74
C GLN A 131 0.36 -5.28 -7.70
N ARG A 132 0.45 -4.76 -6.46
CA ARG A 132 -0.50 -5.06 -5.40
C ARG A 132 -1.92 -4.64 -5.77
N PHE A 133 -2.09 -3.41 -6.27
CA PHE A 133 -3.37 -2.89 -6.74
C PHE A 133 -4.04 -3.83 -7.76
N LEU A 134 -3.31 -4.24 -8.80
CA LEU A 134 -3.84 -5.15 -9.81
C LEU A 134 -4.14 -6.54 -9.23
N ASN A 135 -3.24 -7.10 -8.42
CA ASN A 135 -3.47 -8.43 -7.82
C ASN A 135 -4.66 -8.44 -6.87
N ASP A 136 -4.93 -7.34 -6.16
CA ASP A 136 -6.10 -7.24 -5.29
C ASP A 136 -7.40 -7.07 -6.09
N ILE A 137 -7.36 -6.39 -7.25
CA ILE A 137 -8.47 -6.40 -8.22
C ILE A 137 -8.78 -7.83 -8.68
N MET A 138 -7.75 -8.60 -9.05
CA MET A 138 -7.94 -9.97 -9.58
C MET A 138 -8.47 -10.97 -8.54
N LYS A 139 -8.40 -10.64 -7.24
CA LYS A 139 -9.01 -11.44 -6.15
C LYS A 139 -10.51 -11.17 -5.98
N SER A 140 -11.03 -10.06 -6.48
CA SER A 140 -12.46 -9.75 -6.41
C SER A 140 -13.18 -10.30 -7.64
N PRO A 141 -14.19 -11.18 -7.49
CA PRO A 141 -14.92 -11.73 -8.63
C PRO A 141 -15.64 -10.63 -9.43
N TYR A 142 -16.11 -9.58 -8.74
CA TYR A 142 -16.78 -8.44 -9.38
C TYR A 142 -15.81 -7.61 -10.20
N LEU A 143 -14.70 -7.17 -9.60
CA LEU A 143 -13.73 -6.30 -10.29
C LEU A 143 -13.01 -7.05 -11.42
N ARG A 144 -12.65 -8.31 -11.20
CA ARG A 144 -12.03 -9.16 -12.24
C ARG A 144 -12.91 -9.33 -13.47
N SER A 145 -14.23 -9.39 -13.28
CA SER A 145 -15.21 -9.56 -14.35
C SER A 145 -15.68 -8.23 -14.96
N ASP A 146 -14.98 -7.12 -14.65
CA ASP A 146 -15.26 -5.80 -15.20
C ASP A 146 -14.58 -5.61 -16.57
N ALA A 147 -15.32 -5.06 -17.54
CA ALA A 147 -14.82 -4.83 -18.89
C ALA A 147 -13.63 -3.85 -18.94
N ALA A 148 -13.54 -2.89 -18.01
CA ALA A 148 -12.40 -1.98 -17.93
C ALA A 148 -11.13 -2.71 -17.47
N VAL A 149 -11.25 -3.70 -16.58
CA VAL A 149 -10.13 -4.55 -16.14
C VAL A 149 -9.70 -5.47 -17.27
N ALA A 150 -10.66 -6.11 -17.94
CA ALA A 150 -10.38 -6.95 -19.11
C ALA A 150 -9.68 -6.15 -20.23
N SER A 151 -10.15 -4.94 -20.54
CA SER A 151 -9.52 -4.03 -21.50
C SER A 151 -8.14 -3.55 -21.05
N PHE A 152 -7.97 -3.25 -19.77
CA PHE A 152 -6.68 -2.84 -19.21
C PHE A 152 -5.62 -3.93 -19.37
N LEU A 153 -5.98 -5.21 -19.20
CA LEU A 153 -5.09 -6.37 -19.33
C LEU A 153 -5.06 -6.98 -20.74
N GLY A 154 -6.00 -6.60 -21.61
CA GLY A 154 -6.17 -7.15 -22.97
C GLY A 154 -5.05 -6.78 -23.93
N GLU A 155 -5.08 -7.37 -25.13
CA GLU A 155 -3.94 -7.45 -26.05
C GLU A 155 -3.15 -6.15 -26.28
N PRO A 156 -1.83 -6.24 -26.57
CA PRO A 156 -0.99 -5.08 -26.86
C PRO A 156 -1.39 -4.40 -28.19
N GLY A 157 -2.39 -3.52 -28.14
CA GLY A 157 -2.77 -2.63 -29.23
C GLY A 157 -1.90 -1.37 -29.30
N ASP A 158 -2.08 -0.58 -30.36
CA ASP A 158 -1.49 0.76 -30.44
C ASP A 158 -2.20 1.75 -29.48
N GLU A 159 -1.62 2.95 -29.30
CA GLU A 159 -2.16 3.96 -28.38
C GLU A 159 -3.58 4.41 -28.76
N ALA A 160 -3.91 4.42 -30.06
CA ALA A 160 -5.24 4.79 -30.55
C ALA A 160 -6.29 3.74 -30.17
N THR A 161 -5.96 2.45 -30.35
CA THR A 161 -6.80 1.32 -29.94
C THR A 161 -6.99 1.34 -28.42
N TRP A 162 -5.93 1.55 -27.65
CA TRP A 162 -6.02 1.68 -26.20
C TRP A 162 -6.95 2.82 -25.78
N GLU A 163 -6.79 4.02 -26.35
CA GLU A 163 -7.61 5.18 -26.00
C GLU A 163 -9.09 5.00 -26.36
N MET A 164 -9.38 4.33 -27.49
CA MET A 164 -10.74 3.96 -27.88
C MET A 164 -11.36 2.98 -26.87
N MET A 165 -10.64 1.90 -26.55
CA MET A 165 -11.11 0.88 -25.61
C MET A 165 -11.32 1.49 -24.22
N ARG A 166 -10.39 2.32 -23.75
CA ARG A 166 -10.46 3.06 -22.49
C ARG A 166 -11.72 3.93 -22.40
N LYS A 167 -12.11 4.62 -23.47
CA LYS A 167 -13.34 5.43 -23.50
C LYS A 167 -14.58 4.55 -23.49
N ASN A 168 -14.61 3.52 -24.33
CA ASN A 168 -15.76 2.62 -24.45
C ASN A 168 -16.03 1.87 -23.14
N THR A 169 -15.00 1.27 -22.55
CA THR A 169 -15.09 0.53 -21.30
C THR A 169 -15.07 1.43 -20.07
N ALA A 170 -15.15 2.75 -20.20
CA ALA A 170 -15.41 3.66 -19.08
C ALA A 170 -16.92 3.90 -18.87
N VAL A 171 -17.73 3.72 -19.92
CA VAL A 171 -19.19 3.82 -19.86
C VAL A 171 -19.75 2.71 -18.97
N MET A 172 -20.63 3.07 -18.05
CA MET A 172 -21.16 2.13 -17.05
C MET A 172 -22.05 1.04 -17.65
N ASP A 173 -22.80 1.34 -18.70
CA ASP A 173 -23.61 0.36 -19.43
C ASP A 173 -22.73 -0.75 -20.05
N ASN A 174 -21.43 -0.49 -20.21
CA ASN A 174 -20.43 -1.44 -20.70
C ASN A 174 -19.60 -2.07 -19.57
N ALA A 175 -20.01 -1.98 -18.29
CA ALA A 175 -19.21 -2.46 -17.16
C ALA A 175 -19.00 -3.98 -17.16
N GLY A 176 -19.87 -4.74 -17.82
CA GLY A 176 -19.83 -6.21 -17.83
C GLY A 176 -20.64 -6.84 -16.69
N GLU A 177 -20.57 -8.17 -16.59
CA GLU A 177 -21.37 -8.96 -15.64
C GLU A 177 -21.01 -8.65 -14.18
N GLY A 178 -19.74 -8.35 -13.88
CA GLY A 178 -19.26 -8.10 -12.52
C GLY A 178 -20.02 -6.99 -11.79
N HIS A 179 -20.35 -5.91 -12.49
CA HIS A 179 -21.11 -4.80 -11.93
C HIS A 179 -22.56 -5.20 -11.60
N MET A 180 -23.22 -5.93 -12.49
CA MET A 180 -24.59 -6.40 -12.26
C MET A 180 -24.65 -7.41 -11.12
N ARG A 181 -23.68 -8.33 -11.05
CA ARG A 181 -23.54 -9.29 -9.95
C ARG A 181 -23.34 -8.59 -8.61
N TRP A 182 -22.50 -7.56 -8.56
CA TRP A 182 -22.35 -6.72 -7.36
C TRP A 182 -23.69 -6.11 -6.93
N LEU A 183 -24.40 -5.42 -7.84
CA LEU A 183 -25.69 -4.82 -7.53
C LEU A 183 -26.71 -5.85 -7.05
N GLN A 184 -26.84 -6.99 -7.73
CA GLN A 184 -27.73 -8.07 -7.31
C GLN A 184 -27.42 -8.54 -5.89
N ARG A 185 -26.13 -8.72 -5.55
CA ARG A 185 -25.69 -9.14 -4.22
C ARG A 185 -26.06 -8.15 -3.12
N ILE A 186 -25.89 -6.85 -3.34
CA ILE A 186 -26.20 -5.85 -2.31
C ILE A 186 -27.70 -5.51 -2.28
N MET A 187 -28.44 -5.72 -3.37
CA MET A 187 -29.88 -5.50 -3.42
C MET A 187 -30.70 -6.65 -2.84
N CYS A 188 -30.21 -7.89 -2.93
CA CYS A 188 -30.93 -9.08 -2.44
C CYS A 188 -30.93 -9.23 -0.92
N GLU A 189 -30.06 -8.51 -0.21
CA GLU A 189 -29.92 -8.66 1.23
C GLU A 189 -30.96 -7.85 1.99
N HIS A 190 -31.65 -8.50 2.92
CA HIS A 190 -32.47 -7.80 3.88
C HIS A 190 -31.56 -7.06 4.86
N ILE A 191 -31.61 -5.73 4.84
CA ILE A 191 -30.85 -4.89 5.77
C ILE A 191 -31.31 -5.24 7.19
N ALA A 192 -30.36 -5.40 8.14
CA ALA A 192 -30.69 -5.64 9.54
C ALA A 192 -31.68 -4.61 10.08
N SER A 193 -32.40 -4.92 11.15
CA SER A 193 -33.38 -3.99 11.73
C SER A 193 -32.74 -2.70 12.29
N SER A 194 -31.42 -2.67 12.50
CA SER A 194 -30.68 -1.51 13.01
C SER A 194 -29.32 -1.33 12.31
N PRO A 195 -29.31 -0.99 11.00
CA PRO A 195 -28.08 -0.85 10.24
C PRO A 195 -27.22 0.32 10.74
N GLU A 196 -27.85 1.39 11.23
CA GLU A 196 -27.15 2.55 11.78
C GLU A 196 -26.32 2.18 13.01
N HIS A 197 -26.85 1.31 13.88
CA HIS A 197 -26.14 0.87 15.07
C HIS A 197 -24.92 0.01 14.69
N GLU A 198 -25.12 -0.98 13.81
CA GLU A 198 -24.05 -1.88 13.38
C GLU A 198 -22.94 -1.14 12.63
N ILE A 199 -23.30 -0.23 11.72
CA ILE A 199 -22.35 0.61 10.99
C ILE A 199 -21.61 1.54 11.95
N SER A 200 -22.30 2.12 12.94
CA SER A 200 -21.65 2.97 13.96
C SER A 200 -20.63 2.19 14.80
N VAL A 201 -20.97 0.97 15.24
CA VAL A 201 -20.03 0.09 15.97
C VAL A 201 -18.83 -0.26 15.10
N PHE A 202 -19.07 -0.63 13.84
CA PHE A 202 -18.02 -0.93 12.88
C PHE A 202 -17.09 0.26 12.64
N LYS A 203 -17.65 1.46 12.43
CA LYS A 203 -16.89 2.70 12.25
C LYS A 203 -15.93 2.95 13.42
N ARG A 204 -16.39 2.85 14.66
CA ARG A 204 -15.52 3.01 15.85
C ARG A 204 -14.35 2.02 15.84
N HIS A 205 -14.59 0.77 15.47
CA HIS A 205 -13.52 -0.22 15.33
C HIS A 205 -12.53 0.14 14.21
N VAL A 206 -13.02 0.64 13.07
CA VAL A 206 -12.17 1.09 11.96
C VAL A 206 -11.34 2.31 12.36
N GLU A 207 -11.92 3.27 13.08
CA GLU A 207 -11.21 4.46 13.58
C GLU A 207 -10.10 4.11 14.57
N GLN A 208 -10.40 3.23 15.54
CA GLN A 208 -9.39 2.75 16.47
C GLN A 208 -8.27 1.98 15.74
N ARG A 209 -8.63 1.13 14.77
CA ARG A 209 -7.66 0.41 13.94
C ARG A 209 -6.79 1.36 13.13
N GLU A 210 -7.38 2.37 12.50
CA GLU A 210 -6.65 3.37 11.71
C GLU A 210 -5.64 4.13 12.57
N ARG A 211 -6.04 4.53 13.78
CA ARG A 211 -5.12 5.15 14.77
C ARG A 211 -3.93 4.23 15.07
N LEU A 212 -4.20 2.99 15.46
CA LEU A 212 -3.16 2.01 15.83
C LEU A 212 -2.25 1.67 14.64
N LEU A 213 -2.80 1.55 13.43
CA LEU A 213 -2.01 1.33 12.22
C LEU A 213 -1.15 2.55 11.87
N GLY A 214 -1.61 3.77 12.17
CA GLY A 214 -0.82 4.99 12.05
C GLY A 214 0.39 4.99 12.98
N GLU A 215 0.17 4.66 14.26
CA GLU A 215 1.24 4.51 15.26
C GLU A 215 2.23 3.40 14.87
N LEU A 216 1.70 2.26 14.41
CA LEU A 216 2.50 1.12 13.97
C LEU A 216 3.33 1.45 12.72
N ALA A 217 2.76 2.15 11.73
CA ALA A 217 3.48 2.60 10.54
C ALA A 217 4.61 3.57 10.92
N ALA A 218 4.36 4.52 11.83
CA ALA A 218 5.37 5.44 12.32
C ALA A 218 6.50 4.70 13.07
N CYS A 219 6.17 3.67 13.86
CA CYS A 219 7.15 2.82 14.53
C CYS A 219 7.97 2.00 13.52
N ALA A 220 7.32 1.30 12.59
CA ALA A 220 7.96 0.51 11.54
C ALA A 220 8.90 1.37 10.68
N LYS A 221 8.52 2.62 10.39
CA LYS A 221 9.38 3.57 9.69
C LYS A 221 10.67 3.86 10.47
N ARG A 222 10.56 4.16 11.76
CA ARG A 222 11.75 4.38 12.60
C ARG A 222 12.66 3.15 12.65
N LEU A 223 12.08 1.94 12.68
CA LEU A 223 12.84 0.70 12.64
C LEU A 223 13.57 0.52 11.30
N ALA A 224 12.89 0.78 10.18
CA ALA A 224 13.50 0.75 8.85
C ALA A 224 14.66 1.76 8.75
N ASP A 225 14.45 3.01 9.16
CA ASP A 225 15.47 4.06 9.16
C ASP A 225 16.68 3.66 10.04
N ARG A 226 16.44 3.11 11.24
CA ARG A 226 17.51 2.61 12.13
C ARG A 226 18.29 1.45 11.52
N SER A 227 17.60 0.49 10.90
CA SER A 227 18.25 -0.65 10.26
C SER A 227 19.12 -0.21 9.07
N ALA A 228 18.68 0.80 8.32
CA ALA A 228 19.48 1.40 7.23
C ALA A 228 20.74 2.09 7.77
N ALA A 229 20.63 2.83 8.87
CA ALA A 229 21.78 3.43 9.54
C ALA A 229 22.77 2.36 10.04
N MET A 230 22.27 1.32 10.71
CA MET A 230 23.08 0.21 11.20
C MET A 230 23.83 -0.50 10.07
N ALA A 231 23.14 -0.85 8.98
CA ALA A 231 23.76 -1.49 7.82
C ALA A 231 24.91 -0.65 7.23
N LYS A 232 24.72 0.68 7.18
CA LYS A 232 25.74 1.62 6.72
C LYS A 232 26.95 1.68 7.67
N ASP A 233 26.69 1.74 8.97
CA ASP A 233 27.75 1.82 9.99
C ASP A 233 28.58 0.53 10.04
N VAL A 234 27.93 -0.64 9.95
CA VAL A 234 28.63 -1.93 9.89
C VAL A 234 29.42 -2.08 8.59
N SER A 235 28.90 -1.59 7.46
CA SER A 235 29.67 -1.53 6.20
C SER A 235 30.90 -0.61 6.32
N THR A 236 30.77 0.49 7.05
CA THR A 236 31.89 1.42 7.30
C THR A 236 32.92 0.78 8.22
N LEU A 237 32.47 0.07 9.26
CA LEU A 237 33.34 -0.70 10.16
C LEU A 237 34.14 -1.75 9.38
N HIS A 238 33.49 -2.49 8.47
CA HIS A 238 34.18 -3.42 7.58
C HIS A 238 35.28 -2.73 6.77
N ALA A 239 34.99 -1.59 6.15
CA ALA A 239 35.96 -0.84 5.35
C ALA A 239 37.18 -0.38 6.18
N ILE A 240 36.97 0.02 7.44
CA ILE A 240 38.04 0.41 8.35
C ILE A 240 38.93 -0.79 8.68
N PHE A 241 38.34 -1.94 9.02
CA PHE A 241 39.10 -3.17 9.30
C PHE A 241 39.89 -3.65 8.09
N ALA A 242 39.31 -3.58 6.89
CA ALA A 242 40.00 -3.92 5.65
C ALA A 242 41.17 -2.96 5.37
N GLY A 243 40.98 -1.66 5.61
CA GLY A 243 42.04 -0.66 5.50
C GLY A 243 43.17 -0.89 6.50
N TRP A 244 42.84 -1.24 7.75
CA TRP A 244 43.82 -1.57 8.78
C TRP A 244 44.62 -2.82 8.41
N GLN A 245 43.95 -3.90 8.00
CA GLN A 245 44.62 -5.12 7.53
C GLN A 245 45.60 -4.84 6.38
N LEU A 246 45.21 -3.99 5.42
CA LEU A 246 46.07 -3.62 4.29
C LEU A 246 47.29 -2.82 4.75
N ALA A 247 47.10 -1.88 5.68
CA ALA A 247 48.20 -1.08 6.23
C ALA A 247 49.24 -1.97 6.93
N GLU A 248 48.81 -2.88 7.80
CA GLU A 248 49.70 -3.81 8.51
C GLU A 248 50.40 -4.80 7.56
N SER A 249 49.74 -5.19 6.46
CA SER A 249 50.31 -6.10 5.46
C SER A 249 51.31 -5.40 4.52
N GLY A 250 51.20 -4.07 4.35
CA GLY A 250 51.99 -3.29 3.41
C GLY A 250 53.23 -2.61 4.00
N THR A 251 53.29 -2.42 5.31
CA THR A 251 54.42 -1.75 6.01
C THR A 251 55.51 -2.71 6.50
N GLY A 252 55.28 -4.03 6.45
CA GLY A 252 56.25 -5.03 6.89
C GLY A 252 57.45 -5.16 5.96
N SER A 253 58.61 -4.58 6.32
CA SER A 253 59.89 -5.01 5.77
C SER A 253 60.24 -6.39 6.35
N SER A 254 60.66 -7.30 5.48
CA SER A 254 60.70 -8.75 5.70
C SER A 254 61.63 -9.27 6.81
N GLU A 255 62.28 -8.43 7.62
CA GLU A 255 63.41 -8.89 8.45
C GLU A 255 63.39 -8.48 9.93
N THR A 256 62.46 -7.65 10.44
CA THR A 256 62.58 -7.17 11.84
C THR A 256 61.33 -7.20 12.74
N HIS A 257 60.12 -7.43 12.22
CA HIS A 257 58.91 -7.40 13.06
C HIS A 257 58.05 -8.68 12.99
N ASN A 258 57.63 -9.14 14.17
CA ASN A 258 56.89 -10.38 14.41
C ASN A 258 55.37 -10.16 14.19
N ASP A 259 54.98 -9.50 13.10
CA ASP A 259 53.61 -8.99 12.88
C ASP A 259 52.63 -10.05 12.35
N ALA A 260 53.15 -11.23 11.98
CA ALA A 260 52.36 -12.33 11.43
C ALA A 260 51.12 -12.73 12.29
N PRO A 261 51.17 -12.77 13.63
CA PRO A 261 49.99 -13.07 14.45
C PRO A 261 48.90 -12.00 14.37
N LEU A 262 49.28 -10.72 14.32
CA LEU A 262 48.34 -9.60 14.20
C LEU A 262 47.68 -9.60 12.83
N VAL A 263 48.46 -9.76 11.75
CA VAL A 263 47.94 -9.85 10.38
C VAL A 263 46.98 -11.05 10.23
N ALA A 264 47.30 -12.19 10.85
CA ALA A 264 46.41 -13.35 10.86
C ALA A 264 45.11 -13.10 11.64
N LEU A 265 45.17 -12.40 12.78
CA LEU A 265 43.98 -12.01 13.54
C LEU A 265 43.13 -11.02 12.75
N LEU A 266 43.73 -9.98 12.17
CA LEU A 266 43.04 -8.99 11.34
C LEU A 266 42.37 -9.64 10.14
N THR A 267 43.03 -10.59 9.48
CA THR A 267 42.42 -11.34 8.36
C THR A 267 41.13 -12.03 8.78
N LYS A 268 41.13 -12.72 9.94
CA LYS A 268 39.94 -13.39 10.48
C LYS A 268 38.86 -12.39 10.91
N SER A 269 39.25 -11.34 11.62
CA SER A 269 38.34 -10.29 12.10
C SER A 269 37.68 -9.53 10.95
N THR A 270 38.44 -9.10 9.95
CA THR A 270 37.92 -8.45 8.74
C THR A 270 36.96 -9.37 8.00
N GLY A 271 37.27 -10.66 7.89
CA GLY A 271 36.37 -11.66 7.29
C GLY A 271 35.04 -11.78 8.04
N ALA A 272 35.08 -11.87 9.38
CA ALA A 272 33.88 -11.92 10.21
C ALA A 272 33.04 -10.64 10.10
N ILE A 273 33.67 -9.47 10.15
CA ILE A 273 32.98 -8.18 10.02
C ILE A 273 32.41 -7.99 8.60
N SER A 274 33.09 -8.48 7.57
CA SER A 274 32.55 -8.52 6.20
C SER A 274 31.30 -9.38 6.13
N GLY A 275 31.34 -10.59 6.72
CA GLY A 275 30.18 -11.47 6.83
C GLY A 275 29.02 -10.80 7.59
N TRP A 276 29.30 -10.13 8.70
CA TRP A 276 28.30 -9.38 9.45
C TRP A 276 27.71 -8.22 8.62
N SER A 277 28.55 -7.44 7.94
CA SER A 277 28.10 -6.37 7.03
C SER A 277 27.17 -6.89 5.93
N GLN A 278 27.48 -8.06 5.34
CA GLN A 278 26.59 -8.69 4.38
C GLN A 278 25.25 -9.09 4.99
N VAL A 279 25.24 -9.64 6.21
CA VAL A 279 23.99 -9.99 6.92
C VAL A 279 23.16 -8.73 7.20
N GLU A 280 23.76 -7.70 7.79
CA GLU A 280 23.09 -6.44 8.12
C GLU A 280 22.56 -5.70 6.88
N SER A 281 23.20 -5.89 5.71
CA SER A 281 22.73 -5.29 4.45
C SER A 281 21.32 -5.72 4.02
N PHE A 282 20.83 -6.86 4.50
CA PHE A 282 19.46 -7.33 4.22
C PHE A 282 18.41 -6.68 5.13
N GLN A 283 18.81 -6.23 6.33
CA GLN A 283 17.88 -5.75 7.35
C GLN A 283 17.01 -4.57 6.89
N PRO A 284 17.55 -3.54 6.19
CA PRO A 284 16.73 -2.42 5.70
C PRO A 284 15.57 -2.88 4.82
N ALA A 285 15.82 -3.81 3.89
CA ALA A 285 14.79 -4.33 3.00
C ALA A 285 13.73 -5.15 3.76
N ILE A 286 14.12 -5.88 4.82
CA ILE A 286 13.18 -6.63 5.66
C ILE A 286 12.19 -5.66 6.33
N TYR A 287 12.68 -4.63 7.01
CA TYR A 287 11.82 -3.67 7.71
C TYR A 287 11.04 -2.76 6.75
N GLU A 288 11.65 -2.32 5.65
CA GLU A 288 10.97 -1.46 4.67
C GLU A 288 9.88 -2.24 3.91
N LEU A 289 10.22 -3.38 3.33
CA LEU A 289 9.35 -4.10 2.40
C LEU A 289 8.35 -5.02 3.09
N LEU A 290 8.78 -5.74 4.14
CA LEU A 290 7.92 -6.74 4.78
C LEU A 290 7.06 -6.13 5.87
N LEU A 291 7.56 -5.11 6.58
CA LEU A 291 6.85 -4.47 7.69
C LEU A 291 6.21 -3.15 7.28
N LEU A 292 7.02 -2.11 6.99
CA LEU A 292 6.55 -0.75 6.77
C LEU A 292 5.58 -0.64 5.59
N GLU A 293 5.94 -1.12 4.40
CA GLU A 293 5.09 -1.01 3.21
C GLU A 293 3.74 -1.71 3.41
N ASN A 294 3.72 -2.87 4.06
CA ASN A 294 2.49 -3.63 4.28
C ASN A 294 1.59 -3.02 5.37
N ILE A 295 2.15 -2.56 6.49
CA ILE A 295 1.37 -1.82 7.49
C ILE A 295 0.81 -0.53 6.91
N THR A 296 1.62 0.18 6.12
CA THR A 296 1.17 1.39 5.40
C THR A 296 0.01 1.08 4.45
N TYR A 297 0.04 -0.07 3.78
CA TYR A 297 -1.08 -0.52 2.95
C TYR A 297 -2.34 -0.78 3.79
N MET A 298 -2.25 -1.54 4.89
CA MET A 298 -3.40 -1.77 5.77
C MET A 298 -3.97 -0.45 6.32
N LEU A 299 -3.09 0.51 6.67
CA LEU A 299 -3.49 1.84 7.10
C LEU A 299 -4.33 2.54 6.02
N ARG A 300 -3.85 2.56 4.77
CA ARG A 300 -4.58 3.16 3.64
C ARG A 300 -5.96 2.52 3.44
N GLN A 301 -6.06 1.19 3.55
CA GLN A 301 -7.34 0.48 3.45
C GLN A 301 -8.29 0.85 4.62
N ALA A 302 -7.77 0.94 5.85
CA ALA A 302 -8.57 1.38 7.01
C ALA A 302 -9.04 2.84 6.86
N THR A 303 -8.18 3.74 6.40
CA THR A 303 -8.55 5.13 6.11
C THR A 303 -9.64 5.21 5.04
N ALA A 304 -9.56 4.39 3.98
CA ALA A 304 -10.57 4.37 2.93
C ALA A 304 -11.95 3.90 3.45
N VAL A 305 -11.99 2.84 4.27
CA VAL A 305 -13.25 2.38 4.89
C VAL A 305 -13.82 3.41 5.86
N LYS A 306 -12.97 4.02 6.71
CA LYS A 306 -13.37 5.13 7.59
C LYS A 306 -14.01 6.26 6.79
N GLN A 307 -13.37 6.66 5.70
CA GLN A 307 -13.87 7.74 4.86
C GLN A 307 -15.21 7.40 4.19
N MET A 308 -15.37 6.16 3.71
CA MET A 308 -16.66 5.68 3.20
C MET A 308 -17.78 5.74 4.24
N THR A 309 -17.50 5.42 5.51
CA THR A 309 -18.50 5.55 6.59
C THR A 309 -18.82 7.01 6.93
N ILE A 310 -17.84 7.92 6.89
CA ILE A 310 -18.04 9.36 7.11
C ILE A 310 -18.86 9.97 5.97
N ASP A 311 -18.53 9.64 4.72
CA ASP A 311 -19.24 10.18 3.55
C ASP A 311 -20.70 9.73 3.55
N ARG A 312 -20.98 8.51 4.01
CA ARG A 312 -22.34 8.01 4.25
C ARG A 312 -23.09 8.85 5.29
N GLU A 313 -22.49 9.08 6.46
CA GLU A 313 -23.12 9.84 7.56
C GLU A 313 -23.46 11.29 7.18
N ARG A 314 -22.58 11.96 6.43
CA ARG A 314 -22.86 13.33 5.93
C ARG A 314 -24.13 13.39 5.09
N VAL A 315 -24.36 12.37 4.27
CA VAL A 315 -25.58 12.25 3.47
C VAL A 315 -26.82 12.02 4.36
N VAL A 316 -26.70 11.23 5.43
CA VAL A 316 -27.80 11.02 6.39
C VAL A 316 -28.14 12.31 7.15
N ALA A 317 -27.13 13.10 7.49
CA ALA A 317 -27.29 14.36 8.24
C ALA A 317 -27.86 15.52 7.40
N GLY A 318 -27.97 15.36 6.07
CA GLY A 318 -28.45 16.44 5.19
C GLY A 318 -27.48 17.61 5.04
N GLU A 319 -26.20 17.43 5.39
CA GLU A 319 -25.18 18.47 5.31
C GLU A 319 -24.67 18.60 3.86
N SER A 320 -25.03 19.68 3.16
CA SER A 320 -24.33 20.10 1.94
C SER A 320 -22.94 20.62 2.30
N SER A 321 -21.91 20.21 1.55
CA SER A 321 -20.51 20.62 1.74
C SER A 321 -20.37 22.15 1.94
N PRO A 322 -19.43 22.65 2.77
CA PRO A 322 -19.24 24.08 2.94
C PRO A 322 -18.82 24.71 1.62
N GLU A 323 -19.70 25.53 1.04
CA GLU A 323 -19.37 26.42 -0.07
C GLU A 323 -18.17 27.28 0.33
N ARG A 324 -17.06 27.13 -0.37
CA ARG A 324 -15.93 28.04 -0.23
C ARG A 324 -16.27 29.34 -0.96
N ASN A 325 -16.90 30.27 -0.25
CA ASN A 325 -16.94 31.67 -0.65
C ASN A 325 -15.49 32.11 -0.98
N PRO A 326 -15.22 32.73 -2.15
CA PRO A 326 -13.89 33.20 -2.47
C PRO A 326 -13.56 34.37 -1.54
N SER A 327 -12.75 34.11 -0.53
CA SER A 327 -12.10 35.17 0.25
C SER A 327 -11.16 35.96 -0.67
N PRO A 328 -11.12 37.30 -0.58
CA PRO A 328 -10.19 38.11 -1.36
C PRO A 328 -8.73 37.77 -0.98
N PRO A 329 -7.76 38.03 -1.86
CA PRO A 329 -6.38 37.61 -1.64
C PRO A 329 -5.78 38.33 -0.42
N PRO A 330 -5.01 37.65 0.44
CA PRO A 330 -4.33 38.31 1.54
C PRO A 330 -3.14 39.10 0.99
N SER A 331 -3.12 40.39 1.32
CA SER A 331 -1.98 41.28 1.20
C SER A 331 -0.78 40.76 1.99
N GLU A 332 0.40 40.92 1.39
CA GLU A 332 1.72 40.61 1.91
C GLU A 332 1.93 41.08 3.36
N SER A 333 2.36 40.18 4.24
CA SER A 333 3.32 40.52 5.28
C SER A 333 4.01 39.25 5.81
N SER A 334 5.32 39.38 5.89
CA SER A 334 6.31 38.43 6.37
C SER A 334 6.19 38.12 7.87
N SER A 335 6.36 36.86 8.26
CA SER A 335 7.28 36.48 9.35
C SER A 335 7.41 34.95 9.48
N SER A 336 8.63 34.57 9.83
CA SER A 336 9.22 33.23 9.95
C SER A 336 8.69 32.43 11.14
N SER A 337 8.49 31.12 10.95
CA SER A 337 8.94 30.10 11.92
C SER A 337 9.01 28.71 11.28
N SER A 338 10.15 28.07 11.50
CA SER A 338 10.50 26.71 11.11
C SER A 338 9.73 25.67 11.94
N SER A 339 9.08 24.71 11.30
CA SER A 339 8.66 23.46 11.94
C SER A 339 8.76 22.28 10.96
N THR A 340 9.06 21.13 11.55
CA THR A 340 9.57 19.88 11.01
C THR A 340 8.64 19.20 10.01
N SER A 341 9.20 18.67 8.92
CA SER A 341 8.46 18.00 7.85
C SER A 341 7.95 16.61 8.28
N GLY A 342 6.70 16.54 8.72
CA GLY A 342 5.92 15.31 8.80
C GLY A 342 5.35 14.95 7.42
N PHE A 343 5.70 13.78 6.90
CA PHE A 343 5.07 13.19 5.72
C PHE A 343 3.57 12.94 6.00
N SER A 344 2.69 13.64 5.29
CA SER A 344 1.24 13.45 5.39
C SER A 344 0.77 12.34 4.46
N VAL A 345 0.35 11.23 5.05
CA VAL A 345 -0.26 10.05 4.38
C VAL A 345 -1.67 10.36 3.83
N ALA A 346 -2.23 11.56 4.12
CA ALA A 346 -3.61 11.92 3.82
C ALA A 346 -3.89 12.32 2.35
N SER A 347 -2.89 12.29 1.46
CA SER A 347 -3.01 12.96 0.15
C SER A 347 -3.84 12.21 -0.91
N PHE A 348 -4.07 10.89 -0.77
CA PHE A 348 -4.81 10.11 -1.79
C PHE A 348 -6.25 9.74 -1.41
N THR A 349 -6.50 9.35 -0.15
CA THR A 349 -7.87 9.04 0.32
C THR A 349 -8.76 10.28 0.27
N SER A 350 -8.18 11.45 0.52
CA SER A 350 -8.85 12.73 0.39
C SER A 350 -9.28 13.04 -1.05
N ALA A 351 -8.53 12.62 -2.07
CA ALA A 351 -8.90 12.91 -3.46
C ALA A 351 -10.09 12.06 -3.95
N ALA A 352 -10.15 10.77 -3.58
CA ALA A 352 -11.25 9.88 -3.94
C ALA A 352 -12.55 10.15 -3.14
N SER A 353 -12.42 10.61 -1.89
CA SER A 353 -13.57 11.03 -1.08
C SER A 353 -14.06 12.44 -1.39
N ARG A 354 -13.16 13.41 -1.64
CA ARG A 354 -13.54 14.69 -2.27
C ARG A 354 -14.22 14.47 -3.61
N PHE A 355 -13.87 13.39 -4.31
CA PHE A 355 -14.47 13.01 -5.59
C PHE A 355 -15.89 12.45 -5.49
N MET A 356 -16.40 12.02 -4.34
CA MET A 356 -17.84 11.72 -4.16
C MET A 356 -18.58 12.97 -3.66
N SER A 357 -17.92 13.81 -2.86
CA SER A 357 -18.51 15.04 -2.28
C SER A 357 -18.55 16.24 -3.24
N ALA A 358 -17.74 16.28 -4.30
CA ALA A 358 -17.61 17.44 -5.21
C ALA A 358 -18.16 17.18 -6.62
N VAL A 359 -19.01 16.16 -6.80
CA VAL A 359 -19.49 15.66 -8.11
C VAL A 359 -20.54 16.55 -8.76
N GLU A 360 -21.15 17.46 -8.02
CA GLU A 360 -22.41 18.05 -8.48
C GLU A 360 -22.17 19.29 -9.32
N PRO A 361 -22.56 19.29 -10.62
CA PRO A 361 -22.54 20.51 -11.41
C PRO A 361 -23.52 21.51 -10.79
N PRO A 362 -23.17 22.81 -10.73
CA PRO A 362 -23.98 23.86 -10.10
C PRO A 362 -25.34 24.14 -10.77
N SER A 363 -25.78 23.29 -11.71
CA SER A 363 -26.99 23.41 -12.51
C SER A 363 -28.07 22.37 -12.20
N LEU A 364 -27.86 21.46 -11.23
CA LEU A 364 -28.87 20.45 -10.86
C LEU A 364 -29.86 21.01 -9.85
N SER A 365 -31.11 20.53 -9.92
CA SER A 365 -32.11 20.88 -8.92
C SER A 365 -31.77 20.25 -7.56
N LEU A 366 -32.10 20.92 -6.47
CA LEU A 366 -31.89 20.40 -5.10
C LEU A 366 -32.51 19.01 -4.91
N GLU A 367 -33.65 18.74 -5.56
CA GLU A 367 -34.30 17.44 -5.53
C GLU A 367 -33.46 16.34 -6.20
N GLU A 368 -32.80 16.62 -7.33
CA GLU A 368 -31.95 15.65 -8.03
C GLU A 368 -30.69 15.35 -7.22
N GLN A 369 -30.11 16.36 -6.56
CA GLN A 369 -28.99 16.20 -5.64
C GLN A 369 -29.37 15.29 -4.47
N GLN A 370 -30.52 15.53 -3.84
CA GLN A 370 -31.03 14.69 -2.76
C GLN A 370 -31.31 13.25 -3.20
N ARG A 371 -31.91 13.04 -4.38
CA ARG A 371 -32.17 11.69 -4.92
C ARG A 371 -30.87 10.92 -5.17
N ARG A 372 -29.86 11.60 -5.72
CA ARG A 372 -28.52 11.04 -5.98
C ARG A 372 -27.81 10.68 -4.68
N ALA A 373 -27.83 11.58 -3.70
CA ALA A 373 -27.25 11.35 -2.39
C ALA A 373 -27.92 10.14 -1.70
N HIS A 374 -29.26 10.08 -1.71
CA HIS A 374 -30.01 8.95 -1.15
C HIS A 374 -29.63 7.62 -1.80
N HIS A 375 -29.54 7.58 -3.14
CA HIS A 375 -29.11 6.38 -3.87
C HIS A 375 -27.71 5.91 -3.45
N ILE A 376 -26.74 6.83 -3.37
CA ILE A 376 -25.38 6.50 -2.92
C ILE A 376 -25.39 5.96 -1.49
N ASN A 377 -26.13 6.61 -0.59
CA ASN A 377 -26.24 6.19 0.80
C ASN A 377 -26.85 4.79 0.94
N GLU A 378 -27.92 4.50 0.19
CA GLU A 378 -28.56 3.18 0.18
C GLU A 378 -27.56 2.11 -0.29
N LEU A 379 -26.85 2.35 -1.40
CA LEU A 379 -25.85 1.42 -1.92
C LEU A 379 -24.71 1.17 -0.94
N ILE A 380 -24.15 2.22 -0.33
CA ILE A 380 -23.08 2.07 0.68
C ILE A 380 -23.59 1.30 1.90
N THR A 381 -24.80 1.63 2.39
CA THR A 381 -25.41 0.93 3.55
C THR A 381 -25.55 -0.55 3.26
N ARG A 382 -26.12 -0.90 2.10
CA ARG A 382 -26.31 -2.30 1.70
C ARG A 382 -24.98 -3.01 1.49
N ALA A 383 -24.01 -2.37 0.83
CA ALA A 383 -22.68 -2.94 0.61
C ALA A 383 -21.95 -3.25 1.92
N LEU A 384 -21.98 -2.32 2.89
CA LEU A 384 -21.38 -2.49 4.21
C LEU A 384 -21.99 -3.69 4.93
N MET A 385 -23.32 -3.75 5.00
CA MET A 385 -24.05 -4.80 5.71
C MET A 385 -23.88 -6.17 5.03
N ALA A 386 -23.96 -6.19 3.70
CA ALA A 386 -24.00 -7.43 2.95
C ALA A 386 -22.65 -8.12 2.79
N GLU A 387 -21.59 -7.35 2.57
CA GLU A 387 -20.31 -7.94 2.18
C GLU A 387 -19.12 -7.25 2.83
N GLU A 388 -19.03 -5.92 2.75
CA GLU A 388 -17.78 -5.22 3.04
C GLU A 388 -17.36 -5.25 4.50
N MET A 389 -18.29 -5.19 5.46
CA MET A 389 -17.93 -5.24 6.87
C MET A 389 -17.26 -6.57 7.22
N GLN A 390 -17.82 -7.69 6.72
CA GLN A 390 -17.26 -9.02 6.94
C GLN A 390 -15.98 -9.23 6.13
N ARG A 391 -15.99 -8.85 4.84
CA ARG A 391 -14.83 -8.93 3.95
C ARG A 391 -13.65 -8.15 4.52
N PHE A 392 -13.84 -6.89 4.93
CA PHE A 392 -12.78 -6.09 5.54
C PHE A 392 -12.18 -6.71 6.81
N ARG A 393 -13.02 -7.33 7.65
CA ARG A 393 -12.55 -8.06 8.84
C ARG A 393 -11.70 -9.27 8.47
N ALA A 394 -12.20 -10.13 7.58
CA ALA A 394 -11.51 -11.36 7.15
C ALA A 394 -10.18 -11.04 6.43
N GLU A 395 -10.19 -10.07 5.54
CA GLU A 395 -9.02 -9.64 4.78
C GLU A 395 -7.95 -9.05 5.69
N THR A 396 -8.34 -8.28 6.71
CA THR A 396 -7.38 -7.73 7.68
C THR A 396 -6.66 -8.85 8.44
N THR A 397 -7.40 -9.90 8.86
CA THR A 397 -6.78 -11.05 9.54
C THR A 397 -5.78 -11.77 8.64
N LYS A 398 -6.16 -12.03 7.37
CA LYS A 398 -5.29 -12.68 6.39
C LYS A 398 -4.05 -11.85 6.09
N GLU A 399 -4.21 -10.54 5.94
CA GLU A 399 -3.13 -9.63 5.64
C GLU A 399 -2.13 -9.54 6.79
N LEU A 400 -2.61 -9.36 8.03
CA LEU A 400 -1.73 -9.33 9.19
C LEU A 400 -0.98 -10.66 9.39
N ALA A 401 -1.64 -11.79 9.19
CA ALA A 401 -1.00 -13.10 9.23
C ALA A 401 0.12 -13.20 8.19
N ASN A 402 -0.17 -12.86 6.92
CA ASN A 402 0.84 -12.86 5.86
C ASN A 402 2.04 -11.96 6.19
N ILE A 403 1.81 -10.76 6.73
CA ILE A 403 2.88 -9.83 7.14
C ILE A 403 3.76 -10.50 8.20
N MET A 404 3.16 -11.03 9.26
CA MET A 404 3.90 -11.62 10.38
C MET A 404 4.62 -12.91 9.99
N ASP A 405 4.03 -13.74 9.13
CA ASP A 405 4.66 -14.97 8.63
C ASP A 405 5.93 -14.67 7.83
N HIS A 406 5.86 -13.72 6.90
CA HIS A 406 7.02 -13.35 6.08
C HIS A 406 8.08 -12.60 6.90
N PHE A 407 7.67 -11.67 7.76
CA PHE A 407 8.59 -10.91 8.60
C PHE A 407 9.32 -11.81 9.60
N SER A 408 8.60 -12.70 10.30
CA SER A 408 9.22 -13.64 11.24
C SER A 408 10.15 -14.63 10.55
N CYS A 409 9.79 -15.13 9.36
CA CYS A 409 10.66 -15.96 8.56
C CYS A 409 11.96 -15.24 8.18
N ALA A 410 11.86 -13.98 7.74
CA ALA A 410 13.03 -13.17 7.37
C ALA A 410 13.95 -12.91 8.58
N GLU A 411 13.40 -12.51 9.72
CA GLU A 411 14.14 -12.28 10.98
C GLU A 411 14.81 -13.56 11.50
N ALA A 412 14.13 -14.72 11.40
CA ALA A 412 14.71 -16.00 11.76
C ALA A 412 15.92 -16.37 10.88
N GLN A 413 15.83 -16.12 9.56
CA GLN A 413 16.94 -16.36 8.65
C GLN A 413 18.10 -15.37 8.90
N LEU A 414 17.80 -14.10 9.15
CA LEU A 414 18.79 -13.08 9.49
C LEU A 414 19.57 -13.47 10.75
N SER A 415 18.84 -13.83 11.81
CA SER A 415 19.39 -14.28 13.09
C SER A 415 20.27 -15.52 12.92
N LYS A 416 19.81 -16.50 12.13
CA LYS A 416 20.57 -17.71 11.83
C LYS A 416 21.89 -17.40 11.14
N ARG A 417 21.90 -16.50 10.15
CA ARG A 417 23.10 -16.08 9.42
C ARG A 417 24.06 -15.28 10.28
N SER A 418 23.56 -14.32 11.07
CA SER A 418 24.36 -13.55 12.02
C SER A 418 25.05 -14.48 13.02
N GLY A 419 24.29 -15.39 13.64
CA GLY A 419 24.85 -16.37 14.56
C GLY A 419 25.88 -17.30 13.91
N PHE A 420 25.74 -17.62 12.62
CA PHE A 420 26.74 -18.41 11.90
C PHE A 420 28.07 -17.67 11.76
N VAL A 421 28.05 -16.40 11.35
CA VAL A 421 29.26 -15.56 11.22
C VAL A 421 30.09 -15.58 12.51
N TRP A 422 29.44 -15.32 13.65
CA TRP A 422 30.13 -15.25 14.93
C TRP A 422 30.59 -16.62 15.45
N ARG A 423 29.82 -17.69 15.22
CA ARG A 423 30.26 -19.05 15.56
C ARG A 423 31.49 -19.47 14.77
N GLU A 424 31.57 -19.14 13.48
CA GLU A 424 32.77 -19.44 12.68
C GLU A 424 33.99 -18.66 13.17
N TYR A 425 33.83 -17.39 13.54
CA TYR A 425 34.93 -16.63 14.15
C TYR A 425 35.41 -17.27 15.46
N LEU A 426 34.48 -17.62 16.36
CA LEU A 426 34.81 -18.21 17.66
C LEU A 426 35.53 -19.56 17.55
N LYS A 427 35.28 -20.38 16.52
CA LYS A 427 36.05 -21.62 16.27
C LYS A 427 37.53 -21.39 16.05
N THR A 428 37.92 -20.18 15.63
CA THR A 428 39.31 -19.82 15.39
C THR A 428 40.02 -19.24 16.61
N SER A 429 39.29 -19.02 17.71
CA SER A 429 39.82 -18.51 18.96
C SER A 429 40.60 -19.62 19.70
N PRO A 430 41.78 -19.32 20.24
CA PRO A 430 42.53 -20.28 21.07
C PRO A 430 41.92 -20.43 22.48
N THR A 431 41.03 -19.54 22.89
CA THR A 431 40.41 -19.53 24.23
C THR A 431 39.27 -20.54 24.33
N ASP A 432 39.15 -21.20 25.49
CA ASP A 432 38.02 -22.09 25.78
C ASP A 432 36.67 -21.35 25.62
N PRO A 433 35.74 -21.85 24.77
CA PRO A 433 34.46 -21.19 24.52
C PRO A 433 33.59 -21.02 25.77
N GLN A 434 33.65 -21.93 26.74
CA GLN A 434 32.85 -21.83 27.97
C GLN A 434 33.39 -20.73 28.88
N ALA A 435 34.71 -20.67 29.08
CA ALA A 435 35.35 -19.60 29.82
C ALA A 435 35.09 -18.22 29.20
N LEU A 436 35.17 -18.12 27.86
CA LEU A 436 34.88 -16.87 27.16
C LEU A 436 33.41 -16.44 27.30
N ALA A 437 32.46 -17.39 27.21
CA ALA A 437 31.04 -17.10 27.41
C ALA A 437 30.74 -16.64 28.84
N GLN A 438 31.34 -17.26 29.85
CA GLN A 438 31.17 -16.88 31.25
C GLN A 438 31.72 -15.48 31.52
N SER A 439 32.94 -15.18 31.07
CA SER A 439 33.53 -13.84 31.21
C SER A 439 32.72 -12.78 30.47
N THR A 440 32.19 -13.09 29.28
CA THR A 440 31.31 -12.18 28.53
C THR A 440 30.02 -11.92 29.30
N LYS A 441 29.42 -12.95 29.90
CA LYS A 441 28.21 -12.82 30.70
C LYS A 441 28.43 -11.91 31.91
N GLU A 442 29.50 -12.12 32.67
CA GLU A 442 29.85 -11.29 33.83
C GLU A 442 30.01 -9.80 33.44
N LEU A 443 30.63 -9.54 32.29
CA LEU A 443 30.80 -8.20 31.75
C LEU A 443 29.44 -7.55 31.39
N LEU A 444 28.54 -8.28 30.73
CA LEU A 444 27.19 -7.79 30.39
C LEU A 444 26.30 -7.59 31.63
N ASP A 445 26.36 -8.51 32.59
CA ASP A 445 25.60 -8.41 33.84
C ASP A 445 26.04 -7.17 34.64
N SER A 446 27.33 -6.83 34.59
CA SER A 446 27.85 -5.60 35.22
C SER A 446 27.31 -4.31 34.61
N ALA A 447 27.03 -4.30 33.30
CA ALA A 447 26.46 -3.15 32.59
C ALA A 447 24.94 -3.03 32.76
N SER A 448 24.25 -4.14 33.04
CA SER A 448 22.79 -4.20 33.17
C SER A 448 22.27 -3.54 34.45
N THR A 449 23.08 -3.50 35.52
CA THR A 449 22.72 -2.83 36.78
C THR A 449 22.65 -1.29 36.66
N THR A 450 23.16 -0.71 35.57
CA THR A 450 23.15 0.73 35.31
C THR A 450 22.07 1.20 34.32
N CYS A 451 21.39 0.27 33.63
CA CYS A 451 20.44 0.58 32.56
C CYS A 451 19.10 -0.14 32.78
N SER A 452 18.35 0.25 33.83
CA SER A 452 16.95 -0.15 33.93
C SER A 452 16.11 0.67 32.93
N PRO A 453 15.31 0.05 32.05
CA PRO A 453 14.40 0.79 31.18
C PRO A 453 13.36 1.52 32.04
N PRO A 454 12.94 2.75 31.68
CA PRO A 454 11.82 3.38 32.36
C PRO A 454 10.60 2.48 32.21
N SER A 455 9.98 2.11 33.34
CA SER A 455 8.69 1.45 33.36
C SER A 455 7.70 2.25 32.51
N PRO A 456 6.90 1.62 31.63
CA PRO A 456 5.89 2.34 30.87
C PRO A 456 4.97 3.05 31.87
N SER A 457 4.87 4.37 31.73
CA SER A 457 3.96 5.17 32.54
C SER A 457 2.54 4.67 32.30
N ALA A 458 1.76 4.48 33.38
CA ALA A 458 0.34 4.15 33.29
C ALA A 458 -0.49 5.20 32.52
N ALA A 459 0.11 6.34 32.14
CA ALA A 459 -0.49 7.35 31.29
C ALA A 459 -0.56 6.98 29.79
N ASP A 460 0.22 6.00 29.32
CA ASP A 460 0.21 5.57 27.89
C ASP A 460 -0.79 4.41 27.62
N ALA A 461 -1.58 4.01 28.62
CA ALA A 461 -2.51 2.89 28.56
C ALA A 461 -4.00 3.28 28.46
N PHE A 462 -4.33 4.54 28.18
CA PHE A 462 -5.71 5.01 27.99
C PHE A 462 -5.96 5.63 26.61
#